data_AF-A0A661HHV6-F1
#
_entry.id   AF-A0A661HHV6-F1
#
_cell.length_a   1.000
_cell.length_b   1.000
_cell.length_c   1.000
_cell.angle_alpha   90.00
_cell.angle_beta   90.00
_cell.angle_gamma   90.00
#
_symmetry.space_group_name_H-M   'P 1'
#
loop_
_entity.id
_entity.type
_entity.pdbx_description
1 polymer ?
#
loop_
_entity_poly.entity_id
_entity_poly.type
_entity_poly.pdbx_seq_one_letter_code
_entity_poly.pdbx_strand_id
1 'polypeptide(L)'
;MKKTEIIETLKENYNRDLRKQVVKTILAQEKESSTPNYQVINQIFSYVIKELNWKIEENIQDWDYTPLDIMEEAFPRIESTKWYEEQLLSLKKILAGDLKD
;
A
#
# COMPACT_ATOMS: atom_id res chain seq x y z
N MET A 1 -5.21 -15.16 -3.85
CA MET A 1 -4.76 -15.58 -2.50
C MET A 1 -5.69 -14.95 -1.47
N LYS A 2 -5.92 -15.53 -0.28
CA LYS A 2 -6.75 -14.86 0.76
C LYS A 2 -5.98 -13.74 1.44
N LYS A 3 -6.70 -12.75 1.98
CA LYS A 3 -6.14 -11.62 2.74
C LYS A 3 -5.08 -12.08 3.78
N THR A 4 -5.43 -13.04 4.61
CA THR A 4 -4.54 -13.62 5.65
C THR A 4 -3.28 -14.25 5.07
N GLU A 5 -3.41 -15.06 4.01
CA GLU A 5 -2.29 -15.77 3.37
C GLU A 5 -1.26 -14.78 2.78
N ILE A 6 -1.72 -13.67 2.18
CA ILE A 6 -0.84 -12.59 1.67
C ILE A 6 -0.13 -11.91 2.85
N ILE A 7 -0.87 -11.58 3.92
CA ILE A 7 -0.34 -10.95 5.13
C ILE A 7 0.72 -11.84 5.82
N GLU A 8 0.50 -13.15 5.88
CA GLU A 8 1.45 -14.13 6.41
C GLU A 8 2.70 -14.22 5.52
N THR A 9 2.52 -14.34 4.20
CA THR A 9 3.64 -14.34 3.23
C THR A 9 4.51 -13.08 3.35
N LEU A 10 3.90 -11.90 3.54
CA LEU A 10 4.62 -10.65 3.80
C LEU A 10 5.33 -10.65 5.16
N LYS A 11 4.74 -11.25 6.20
CA LYS A 11 5.32 -11.36 7.56
C LYS A 11 6.47 -12.37 7.65
N GLU A 12 6.50 -13.36 6.76
CA GLU A 12 7.59 -14.33 6.59
C GLU A 12 8.75 -13.75 5.77
N ASN A 13 8.47 -13.25 4.55
CA ASN A 13 9.50 -12.70 3.66
C ASN A 13 10.12 -11.41 4.22
N TYR A 14 9.33 -10.59 4.92
CA TYR A 14 9.82 -9.44 5.67
C TYR A 14 9.61 -9.69 7.17
N ASN A 15 10.70 -10.04 7.87
CA ASN A 15 10.66 -10.19 9.32
C ASN A 15 10.24 -8.87 10.02
N ARG A 16 9.90 -8.95 11.32
CA ARG A 16 9.34 -7.82 12.08
C ARG A 16 10.20 -6.55 12.03
N ASP A 17 11.53 -6.67 11.96
CA ASP A 17 12.43 -5.52 11.98
C ASP A 17 12.69 -4.97 10.57
N LEU A 18 12.70 -5.81 9.53
CA LEU A 18 12.64 -5.36 8.14
C LEU A 18 11.36 -4.56 7.85
N ARG A 19 10.20 -5.01 8.33
CA ARG A 19 8.92 -4.27 8.15
C ARG A 19 8.93 -2.91 8.85
N LYS A 20 9.53 -2.81 10.06
CA LYS A 20 9.79 -1.50 10.70
C LYS A 20 10.78 -0.66 9.90
N GLN A 21 11.82 -1.27 9.33
CA GLN A 21 12.87 -0.56 8.59
C GLN A 21 12.30 0.06 7.30
N VAL A 22 11.46 -0.65 6.56
CA VAL A 22 10.74 -0.10 5.38
C VAL A 22 9.98 1.18 5.77
N VAL A 23 9.13 1.12 6.80
CA VAL A 23 8.36 2.30 7.27
C VAL A 23 9.28 3.43 7.76
N LYS A 24 10.36 3.10 8.49
CA LYS A 24 11.36 4.10 8.91
C LYS A 24 12.07 4.78 7.73
N THR A 25 12.41 4.03 6.68
CA THR A 25 13.08 4.57 5.49
C THR A 25 12.15 5.49 4.71
N ILE A 26 10.87 5.14 4.58
CA ILE A 26 9.83 6.02 4.02
C ILE A 26 9.74 7.31 4.83
N LEU A 27 9.53 7.21 6.15
CA LEU A 27 9.42 8.37 7.07
C LEU A 27 10.69 9.22 7.22
N ALA A 28 11.86 8.72 6.78
CA ALA A 28 13.10 9.50 6.70
C ALA A 28 13.12 10.30 5.39
N GLN A 29 12.91 9.62 4.26
CA GLN A 29 12.88 10.26 2.94
C GLN A 29 11.75 11.30 2.80
N GLU A 30 10.59 11.07 3.42
CA GLU A 30 9.48 12.04 3.49
C GLU A 30 9.79 13.33 4.27
N LYS A 31 10.91 13.37 5.00
CA LYS A 31 11.43 14.55 5.71
C LYS A 31 12.66 15.15 5.04
N GLU A 32 13.50 14.30 4.46
CA GLU A 32 14.78 14.67 3.84
C GLU A 32 14.62 15.10 2.36
N SER A 33 13.54 14.69 1.69
CA SER A 33 13.27 14.98 0.28
C SER A 33 11.85 15.49 0.04
N SER A 34 11.70 16.41 -0.91
CA SER A 34 10.41 16.75 -1.52
C SER A 34 9.93 15.71 -2.53
N THR A 35 10.81 14.80 -2.96
CA THR A 35 10.53 13.65 -3.82
C THR A 35 11.09 12.36 -3.17
N PRO A 36 10.32 11.73 -2.26
CA PRO A 36 10.73 10.48 -1.61
C PRO A 36 10.78 9.30 -2.60
N ASN A 37 11.65 8.31 -2.34
CA ASN A 37 11.76 7.10 -3.17
C ASN A 37 10.96 5.94 -2.59
N TYR A 38 9.69 5.86 -2.98
CA TYR A 38 8.77 4.80 -2.60
C TYR A 38 8.97 3.46 -3.37
N GLN A 39 10.06 3.25 -4.12
CA GLN A 39 10.25 2.07 -4.99
C GLN A 39 9.99 0.73 -4.29
N VAL A 40 10.54 0.52 -3.08
CA VAL A 40 10.41 -0.75 -2.35
C VAL A 40 8.96 -1.00 -1.92
N ILE A 41 8.28 0.02 -1.39
CA ILE A 41 6.89 -0.12 -0.93
C ILE A 41 5.91 -0.24 -2.12
N ASN A 42 6.20 0.45 -3.23
CA ASN A 42 5.46 0.29 -4.50
C ASN A 42 5.59 -1.14 -5.08
N GLN A 43 6.78 -1.75 -5.01
CA GLN A 43 6.99 -3.13 -5.45
C GLN A 43 6.19 -4.12 -4.58
N ILE A 44 6.18 -3.93 -3.27
CA ILE A 44 5.40 -4.75 -2.32
C ILE A 44 3.90 -4.58 -2.56
N PHE A 45 3.42 -3.34 -2.72
CA PHE A 45 2.01 -3.05 -2.98
C PHE A 45 1.53 -3.59 -4.33
N SER A 46 2.39 -3.53 -5.36
CA SER A 46 2.13 -4.15 -6.67
C SER A 46 1.96 -5.68 -6.58
N TYR A 47 2.71 -6.33 -5.69
CA TYR A 47 2.50 -7.76 -5.38
C TYR A 47 1.15 -8.01 -4.69
N VAL A 48 0.78 -7.18 -3.71
CA VAL A 48 -0.53 -7.30 -3.02
C VAL A 48 -1.71 -7.15 -3.99
N ILE A 49 -1.69 -6.12 -4.84
CA ILE A 49 -2.70 -5.89 -5.89
C ILE A 49 -2.81 -7.12 -6.82
N LYS A 50 -1.67 -7.69 -7.23
CA LYS A 50 -1.62 -8.86 -8.10
C LYS A 50 -2.19 -10.12 -7.44
N GLU A 51 -1.83 -10.44 -6.19
CA GLU A 51 -2.29 -11.67 -5.52
C GLU A 51 -3.75 -11.64 -5.06
N LEU A 52 -4.33 -10.43 -4.96
CA LEU A 52 -5.78 -10.20 -4.86
C LEU A 52 -6.49 -10.28 -6.21
N ASN A 53 -5.78 -10.24 -7.34
CA ASN A 53 -6.34 -9.99 -8.68
C ASN A 53 -7.19 -8.70 -8.70
N TRP A 54 -6.74 -7.67 -7.98
CA TRP A 54 -7.50 -6.45 -7.74
C TRP A 54 -7.59 -5.59 -9.01
N LYS A 55 -8.79 -5.49 -9.58
CA LYS A 55 -9.09 -4.64 -10.74
C LYS A 55 -9.91 -3.43 -10.31
N ILE A 56 -9.61 -2.27 -10.87
CA ILE A 56 -10.39 -1.05 -10.62
C ILE A 56 -11.85 -1.22 -11.08
N GLU A 57 -12.05 -1.74 -12.29
CA GLU A 57 -13.35 -1.84 -12.97
C GLU A 57 -14.39 -2.70 -12.21
N GLU A 58 -13.95 -3.73 -11.49
CA GLU A 58 -14.83 -4.68 -10.79
C GLU A 58 -15.19 -4.21 -9.37
N ASN A 59 -14.50 -3.20 -8.82
CA ASN A 59 -14.62 -2.73 -7.43
C ASN A 59 -15.14 -1.28 -7.30
N ILE A 60 -15.85 -0.76 -8.32
CA ILE A 60 -16.39 0.61 -8.32
C ILE A 60 -17.69 0.72 -7.50
N GLN A 61 -18.49 -0.34 -7.41
CA GLN A 61 -19.78 -0.33 -6.70
C GLN A 61 -19.65 -0.68 -5.21
N ASP A 62 -18.85 -1.69 -4.88
CA ASP A 62 -18.46 -2.04 -3.51
C ASP A 62 -16.94 -1.90 -3.37
N TRP A 63 -16.49 -1.02 -2.46
CA TRP A 63 -15.09 -0.57 -2.37
C TRP A 63 -14.20 -1.62 -1.71
N ASP A 64 -13.42 -2.35 -2.50
CA ASP A 64 -12.38 -3.22 -1.96
C ASP A 64 -11.14 -2.46 -1.51
N TYR A 65 -11.14 -2.08 -0.22
CA TYR A 65 -10.00 -1.52 0.50
C TYR A 65 -8.92 -2.56 0.89
N THR A 66 -9.14 -3.86 0.67
CA THR A 66 -8.23 -4.96 1.08
C THR A 66 -6.76 -4.75 0.70
N PRO A 67 -6.38 -4.16 -0.46
CA PRO A 67 -4.98 -3.89 -0.76
C PRO A 67 -4.28 -3.01 0.29
N LEU A 68 -4.97 -2.00 0.84
CA LEU A 68 -4.41 -1.11 1.87
C LEU A 68 -4.47 -1.74 3.26
N ASP A 69 -5.56 -2.42 3.63
CA ASP A 69 -5.64 -3.21 4.86
C ASP A 69 -4.44 -4.17 5.02
N ILE A 70 -4.07 -4.88 3.94
CA ILE A 70 -2.94 -5.82 3.94
C ILE A 70 -1.64 -5.08 4.24
N MET A 71 -1.45 -3.88 3.70
CA MET A 71 -0.27 -3.06 3.97
C MET A 71 -0.26 -2.58 5.42
N GLU A 72 -1.40 -2.18 6.00
CA GLU A 72 -1.50 -1.74 7.41
C GLU A 72 -1.27 -2.91 8.39
N GLU A 73 -1.89 -4.07 8.13
CA GLU A 73 -1.70 -5.27 8.95
C GLU A 73 -0.30 -5.90 8.82
N ALA A 74 0.44 -5.62 7.74
CA ALA A 74 1.81 -6.06 7.54
C ALA A 74 2.85 -5.04 8.05
N PHE A 75 2.78 -3.78 7.64
CA PHE A 75 3.81 -2.77 7.84
C PHE A 75 3.45 -1.79 8.97
N PRO A 76 4.06 -1.93 10.16
CA PRO A 76 3.62 -1.22 11.35
C PRO A 76 3.90 0.28 11.23
N ARG A 77 2.84 1.10 11.32
CA ARG A 77 2.85 2.56 11.12
C ARG A 77 2.94 3.04 9.68
N ILE A 78 2.63 2.20 8.69
CA ILE A 78 2.53 2.64 7.28
C ILE A 78 1.44 3.72 7.11
N GLU A 79 0.37 3.67 7.91
CA GLU A 79 -0.72 4.65 7.93
C GLU A 79 -0.30 6.06 8.35
N SER A 80 0.92 6.22 8.89
CA SER A 80 1.54 7.50 9.22
C SER A 80 2.46 8.07 8.11
N THR A 81 2.52 7.42 6.95
CA THR A 81 3.33 7.84 5.79
C THR A 81 2.50 8.64 4.79
N LYS A 82 3.12 9.63 4.14
CA LYS A 82 2.53 10.33 2.98
C LYS A 82 2.21 9.33 1.87
N TRP A 83 3.06 8.32 1.67
CA TRP A 83 2.80 7.26 0.68
C TRP A 83 1.40 6.61 0.82
N TYR A 84 1.00 6.26 2.06
CA TYR A 84 -0.29 5.63 2.32
C TYR A 84 -1.47 6.60 2.10
N GLU A 85 -1.30 7.86 2.50
CA GLU A 85 -2.25 8.93 2.20
C GLU A 85 -2.38 9.16 0.68
N GLU A 86 -1.28 9.18 -0.06
CA GLU A 86 -1.24 9.30 -1.52
C GLU A 86 -1.98 8.13 -2.21
N GLN A 87 -1.83 6.88 -1.75
CA GLN A 87 -2.60 5.75 -2.28
C GLN A 87 -4.09 5.93 -2.00
N LEU A 88 -4.45 6.24 -0.75
CA LEU A 88 -5.83 6.39 -0.31
C LEU A 88 -6.55 7.59 -0.97
N LEU A 89 -5.81 8.67 -1.28
CA LEU A 89 -6.29 9.79 -2.10
C LEU A 89 -6.42 9.43 -3.59
N SER A 90 -5.50 8.62 -4.14
CA SER A 90 -5.59 8.16 -5.52
C SER A 90 -6.80 7.26 -5.74
N LEU A 91 -7.09 6.35 -4.81
CA LEU A 91 -8.33 5.56 -4.79
C LEU A 91 -9.58 6.45 -4.73
N LYS A 92 -9.58 7.49 -3.88
CA LYS A 92 -10.70 8.45 -3.81
C LYS A 92 -10.92 9.23 -5.11
N LYS A 93 -9.86 9.61 -5.84
CA LYS A 93 -9.97 10.29 -7.15
C LYS A 93 -10.55 9.40 -8.24
N ILE A 94 -10.19 8.11 -8.25
CA ILE A 94 -10.82 7.10 -9.13
C ILE A 94 -12.34 7.07 -8.87
N LEU A 95 -12.75 6.99 -7.61
CA LEU A 95 -14.17 6.93 -7.20
C LEU A 95 -14.95 8.22 -7.48
N ALA A 96 -14.31 9.39 -7.39
CA ALA A 96 -14.94 10.68 -7.73
C ALA A 96 -15.23 10.85 -9.23
N GLY A 97 -14.59 10.05 -10.10
CA GLY A 97 -14.63 10.24 -11.55
C GLY A 97 -13.72 11.36 -12.04
N ASP A 98 -12.84 11.89 -11.17
CA ASP A 98 -11.92 13.01 -11.45
C ASP A 98 -10.72 12.60 -12.34
N LEU A 99 -10.56 11.30 -12.64
CA LEU A 99 -9.67 10.82 -13.69
C LEU A 99 -10.36 10.89 -15.07
N LYS A 100 -10.54 12.13 -15.54
CA LYS A 100 -10.85 12.43 -16.94
C LYS A 100 -9.89 13.48 -17.47
N ASP A 101 -8.99 13.00 -18.33
CA ASP A 101 -8.07 13.71 -19.22
C ASP A 101 -7.09 14.72 -18.56
#